data_AF-A0A6N6VJS3-F1
#
_entry.id   AF-A0A6N6VJS3-F1
#
_cell.length_a   1.000
_cell.length_b   1.000
_cell.length_c   1.000
_cell.angle_alpha   90.00
_cell.angle_beta   90.00
_cell.angle_gamma   90.00
#
_symmetry.space_group_name_H-M   'P 1'
#
loop_
_entity.id
_entity.type
_entity.pdbx_description
1 polymer ?
#
loop_
_entity_poly.entity_id
_entity_poly.type
_entity_poly.pdbx_seq_one_letter_code
_entity_poly.pdbx_strand_id
1 'polypeptide(L)'
;MIASKHLCALAGIVFFFLPATAWADSCTGTPKDAAMELPSPLNKWGRIICTPYGHVIASREHWIWTPPGTYSPVFIPSQMVRENPERVGNASYFSKIDMRRISGDEYEEAYKAFHAALAPDKVKPDGYRLDLTSVSKRKLGLYFFDYGTSAWGIWCTTKCEPTSVFMLLDMDHRPKTPPK
;
A
#
# COMPACT_ATOMS: atom_id res chain seq x y z
N MET A 1 -45.69 -25.83 -61.33
CA MET A 1 -45.63 -25.30 -59.95
C MET A 1 -44.97 -26.36 -59.09
N ILE A 2 -43.70 -26.17 -58.73
CA ILE A 2 -42.96 -27.06 -57.81
C ILE A 2 -42.46 -26.16 -56.68
N ALA A 3 -42.87 -26.49 -55.45
CA ALA A 3 -42.51 -25.78 -54.25
C ALA A 3 -41.15 -26.27 -53.73
N SER A 4 -40.22 -25.35 -53.47
CA SER A 4 -39.04 -25.62 -52.65
C SER A 4 -39.06 -24.64 -51.49
N LYS A 5 -39.35 -25.15 -50.28
CA LYS A 5 -39.29 -24.41 -49.03
C LYS A 5 -37.89 -24.60 -48.43
N HIS A 6 -37.06 -23.57 -48.48
CA HIS A 6 -35.80 -23.55 -47.74
C HIS A 6 -36.07 -23.21 -46.26
N LEU A 7 -35.76 -24.18 -45.39
CA LEU A 7 -35.63 -24.03 -43.95
C LEU A 7 -34.36 -23.20 -43.67
N CYS A 8 -34.51 -22.00 -43.10
CA CYS A 8 -33.39 -21.23 -42.56
C CYS A 8 -33.26 -21.59 -41.07
N ALA A 9 -32.24 -22.37 -40.72
CA ALA A 9 -31.91 -22.69 -39.34
C ALA A 9 -31.19 -21.49 -38.70
N LEU A 10 -31.83 -20.83 -37.75
CA LEU A 10 -31.23 -19.81 -36.90
C LEU A 10 -30.37 -20.50 -35.82
N ALA A 11 -29.05 -20.49 -36.01
CA ALA A 11 -28.11 -20.85 -34.96
C ALA A 11 -28.02 -19.69 -33.95
N GLY A 12 -28.71 -19.84 -32.81
CA GLY A 12 -28.63 -18.91 -31.68
C GLY A 12 -27.27 -19.01 -30.99
N ILE A 13 -26.45 -17.96 -31.10
CA ILE A 13 -25.22 -17.80 -30.33
C ILE A 13 -25.59 -17.49 -28.89
N VAL A 14 -25.41 -18.46 -27.99
CA VAL A 14 -25.53 -18.26 -26.54
C VAL A 14 -24.24 -17.59 -26.05
N PHE A 15 -24.28 -16.28 -25.84
CA PHE A 15 -23.24 -15.56 -25.12
C PHE A 15 -23.28 -15.97 -23.64
N PHE A 16 -22.38 -16.86 -23.23
CA PHE A 16 -22.09 -17.08 -21.82
C PHE A 16 -21.40 -15.83 -21.27
N PHE A 17 -22.18 -14.96 -20.62
CA PHE A 17 -21.64 -13.94 -19.73
C PHE A 17 -20.99 -14.64 -18.54
N LEU A 18 -19.68 -14.85 -18.60
CA LEU A 18 -18.90 -15.19 -17.40
C LEU A 18 -18.98 -13.98 -16.45
N PRO A 19 -19.50 -14.14 -15.22
CA PRO A 19 -19.45 -13.06 -14.25
C PRO A 19 -17.97 -12.75 -13.97
N ALA A 20 -17.56 -11.52 -14.24
CA ALA A 20 -16.31 -11.01 -13.73
C ALA A 20 -16.35 -11.19 -12.21
N THR A 21 -15.48 -12.04 -11.68
CA THR A 21 -15.27 -12.12 -10.24
C THR A 21 -14.63 -10.80 -9.84
N ALA A 22 -15.47 -9.83 -9.48
CA ALA A 22 -15.03 -8.65 -8.76
C ALA A 22 -14.21 -9.18 -7.57
N TRP A 23 -12.91 -8.89 -7.54
CA TRP A 23 -12.13 -9.04 -6.33
C TRP A 23 -12.74 -8.06 -5.35
N ALA A 24 -13.74 -8.52 -4.62
CA ALA A 24 -14.45 -7.68 -3.69
C ALA A 24 -13.44 -7.28 -2.63
N ASP A 25 -13.18 -5.98 -2.51
CA ASP A 25 -12.53 -5.28 -1.39
C ASP A 25 -13.34 -5.45 -0.08
N SER A 26 -13.93 -6.63 0.13
CA SER A 26 -14.79 -6.92 1.23
C SER A 26 -13.93 -7.44 2.36
N CYS A 27 -13.58 -6.54 3.27
CA CYS A 27 -13.03 -6.88 4.58
C CYS A 27 -14.02 -7.65 5.48
N THR A 28 -15.12 -8.16 4.92
CA THR A 28 -16.12 -8.97 5.61
C THR A 28 -15.48 -10.23 6.22
N GLY A 29 -15.82 -10.51 7.47
CA GLY A 29 -15.24 -11.63 8.21
C GLY A 29 -13.84 -11.36 8.76
N THR A 30 -13.38 -10.10 8.72
CA THR A 30 -12.18 -9.70 9.46
C THR A 30 -12.33 -10.00 10.96
N PRO A 31 -11.34 -10.66 11.60
CA PRO A 31 -11.34 -10.90 13.03
C PRO A 31 -11.44 -9.60 13.86
N LYS A 32 -12.13 -9.67 15.01
CA LYS A 32 -12.42 -8.48 15.84
C LYS A 32 -11.17 -7.81 16.43
N ASP A 33 -10.08 -8.55 16.53
CA ASP A 33 -8.79 -8.07 17.02
C ASP A 33 -7.90 -7.47 15.90
N ALA A 34 -8.39 -7.41 14.66
CA ALA A 34 -7.72 -6.71 13.58
C ALA A 34 -7.84 -5.20 13.74
N ALA A 35 -6.71 -4.50 13.60
CA ALA A 35 -6.65 -3.05 13.50
C ALA A 35 -7.15 -2.64 12.11
N MET A 36 -8.33 -1.99 12.06
CA MET A 36 -8.99 -1.57 10.82
C MET A 36 -8.92 -0.07 10.55
N GLU A 37 -8.28 0.68 11.44
CA GLU A 37 -8.09 2.12 11.31
C GLU A 37 -6.60 2.45 11.29
N LEU A 38 -6.24 3.43 10.47
CA LEU A 38 -4.88 3.96 10.43
C LEU A 38 -4.79 5.18 11.36
N PRO A 39 -3.73 5.29 12.18
CA PRO A 39 -3.48 6.48 12.97
C PRO A 39 -3.13 7.68 12.08
N SER A 40 -3.27 8.89 12.62
CA SER A 40 -2.76 10.10 11.98
C SER A 40 -1.22 10.19 12.10
N PRO A 41 -0.50 10.71 11.09
CA PRO A 41 -1.01 11.17 9.79
C PRO A 41 -1.17 10.06 8.74
N LEU A 42 -0.85 8.79 9.02
CA LEU A 42 -0.93 7.69 8.03
C LEU A 42 -2.30 7.58 7.33
N ASN A 43 -3.40 7.87 8.01
CA ASN A 43 -4.75 7.92 7.42
C ASN A 43 -4.97 8.99 6.33
N LYS A 44 -4.09 10.00 6.23
CA LYS A 44 -4.11 10.99 5.14
C LYS A 44 -3.66 10.37 3.82
N TRP A 45 -2.64 9.51 3.84
CA TRP A 45 -1.96 9.01 2.65
C TRP A 45 -2.18 7.52 2.38
N GLY A 46 -2.65 6.77 3.37
CA GLY A 46 -2.87 5.32 3.28
C GLY A 46 -4.29 4.88 3.61
N ARG A 47 -4.58 3.63 3.28
CA ARG A 47 -5.76 2.88 3.70
C ARG A 47 -5.42 1.40 3.86
N ILE A 48 -6.26 0.69 4.60
CA ILE A 48 -6.19 -0.77 4.67
C ILE A 48 -7.02 -1.34 3.52
N ILE A 49 -6.45 -2.29 2.79
CA ILE A 49 -7.12 -3.05 1.73
C ILE A 49 -7.07 -4.54 2.10
N CYS A 50 -8.19 -5.23 1.92
CA CYS A 50 -8.29 -6.66 2.15
C CYS A 50 -8.08 -7.41 0.83
N THR A 51 -7.06 -8.27 0.80
CA THR A 51 -6.69 -9.05 -0.38
C THR A 51 -6.89 -10.54 -0.13
N PRO A 52 -6.85 -11.39 -1.18
CA PRO A 52 -6.80 -12.85 -0.99
C PRO A 52 -5.60 -13.34 -0.14
N TYR A 53 -4.58 -12.50 0.03
CA TYR A 53 -3.39 -12.74 0.84
C TYR A 53 -3.45 -11.98 2.18
N GLY A 54 -4.60 -11.46 2.57
CA GLY A 54 -4.80 -10.71 3.80
C GLY A 54 -4.62 -9.22 3.66
N HIS A 55 -4.57 -8.55 4.81
CA HIS A 55 -4.60 -7.09 4.87
C HIS A 55 -3.28 -6.51 4.40
N VAL A 56 -3.37 -5.43 3.65
CA VAL A 56 -2.24 -4.60 3.25
C VAL A 56 -2.54 -3.15 3.58
N ILE A 57 -1.54 -2.40 4.02
CA ILE A 57 -1.61 -0.94 4.03
C ILE A 57 -1.09 -0.47 2.68
N ALA A 58 -1.91 0.25 1.93
CA ALA A 58 -1.58 0.74 0.61
C ALA A 58 -2.01 2.21 0.48
N SER A 59 -1.68 2.83 -0.66
CA SER A 59 -2.05 4.21 -0.90
C SER A 59 -3.58 4.41 -0.88
N ARG A 60 -3.99 5.55 -0.33
CA ARG A 60 -5.38 6.02 -0.39
C ARG A 60 -5.66 6.61 -1.78
N GLU A 61 -6.94 6.77 -2.12
CA GLU A 61 -7.35 7.57 -3.27
C GLU A 61 -6.68 8.94 -3.26
N HIS A 62 -6.32 9.46 -4.44
CA HIS A 62 -5.54 10.67 -4.65
C HIS A 62 -4.09 10.64 -4.11
N TRP A 63 -3.63 9.48 -3.61
CA TRP A 63 -2.23 9.28 -3.21
C TRP A 63 -1.57 8.16 -4.02
N ILE A 64 -0.32 8.38 -4.42
CA ILE A 64 0.52 7.35 -5.06
C ILE A 64 1.70 7.05 -4.15
N TRP A 65 1.92 5.76 -3.88
CA TRP A 65 3.14 5.29 -3.24
C TRP A 65 3.99 4.51 -4.25
N THR A 66 5.21 4.97 -4.50
CA THR A 66 6.08 4.37 -5.52
C THR A 66 7.56 4.52 -5.15
N PRO A 67 8.42 3.52 -5.42
CA PRO A 67 9.86 3.71 -5.34
C PRO A 67 10.32 4.75 -6.38
N PRO A 68 11.37 5.54 -6.09
CA PRO A 68 11.97 6.45 -7.06
C PRO A 68 12.37 5.74 -8.35
N GLY A 69 12.07 6.37 -9.50
CA GLY A 69 12.47 5.86 -10.81
C GLY A 69 11.70 4.62 -11.30
N THR A 70 10.65 4.19 -10.60
CA THR A 70 9.78 3.08 -11.02
C THR A 70 8.30 3.48 -10.99
N TYR A 71 7.46 2.65 -11.61
CA TYR A 71 6.00 2.76 -11.57
C TYR A 71 5.35 1.63 -10.75
N SER A 72 6.13 0.96 -9.91
CA SER A 72 5.65 -0.17 -9.12
C SER A 72 4.94 0.32 -7.86
N PRO A 73 3.74 -0.18 -7.54
CA PRO A 73 3.03 0.22 -6.33
C PRO A 73 3.78 -0.25 -5.08
N VAL A 74 3.81 0.61 -4.06
CA VAL A 74 4.25 0.21 -2.71
C VAL A 74 3.03 -0.13 -1.87
N PHE A 75 3.12 -1.25 -1.17
CA PHE A 75 2.18 -1.66 -0.14
C PHE A 75 2.93 -2.34 0.99
N ILE A 76 2.34 -2.34 2.18
CA ILE A 76 2.89 -2.95 3.39
C ILE A 76 2.02 -4.15 3.75
N PRO A 77 2.49 -5.39 3.50
CA PRO A 77 1.67 -6.58 3.73
C PRO A 77 1.69 -7.03 5.19
N SER A 78 0.56 -7.52 5.68
CA SER A 78 0.48 -8.21 6.98
C SER A 78 1.19 -9.57 6.95
N GLN A 79 1.23 -10.24 5.78
CA GLN A 79 2.07 -11.40 5.52
C GLN A 79 3.50 -10.96 5.18
N MET A 80 4.38 -11.03 6.18
CA MET A 80 5.78 -10.62 6.05
C MET A 80 6.64 -11.75 5.45
N VAL A 81 6.37 -12.12 4.19
CA VAL A 81 7.16 -13.12 3.44
C VAL A 81 7.86 -12.45 2.26
N ARG A 82 9.03 -12.99 1.87
CA ARG A 82 9.78 -12.48 0.71
C ARG A 82 9.10 -12.85 -0.61
N GLU A 83 8.62 -14.08 -0.70
CA GLU A 83 8.03 -14.66 -1.90
C GLU A 83 6.89 -15.60 -1.52
N ASN A 84 5.97 -15.83 -2.46
CA ASN A 84 4.88 -16.81 -2.36
C ASN A 84 3.99 -16.67 -1.10
N PRO A 85 3.28 -15.53 -0.92
CA PRO A 85 2.31 -15.39 0.16
C PRO A 85 1.17 -16.40 0.02
N GLU A 86 0.73 -16.96 1.15
CA GLU A 86 -0.36 -17.93 1.18
C GLU A 86 -1.70 -17.22 1.00
N ARG A 87 -2.67 -17.85 0.34
CA ARG A 87 -4.01 -17.28 0.15
C ARG A 87 -4.89 -17.47 1.39
N VAL A 88 -4.57 -16.76 2.46
CA VAL A 88 -5.26 -16.87 3.76
C VAL A 88 -6.36 -15.83 3.98
N GLY A 89 -6.57 -14.90 3.03
CA GLY A 89 -7.58 -13.84 3.13
C GLY A 89 -7.49 -13.08 4.46
N ASN A 90 -8.63 -12.75 5.04
CA ASN A 90 -8.73 -11.95 6.28
C ASN A 90 -8.14 -12.63 7.54
N ALA A 91 -7.58 -13.85 7.44
CA ALA A 91 -6.84 -14.48 8.53
C ALA A 91 -5.40 -13.92 8.70
N SER A 92 -4.87 -13.18 7.72
CA SER A 92 -3.66 -12.37 7.91
C SER A 92 -4.01 -10.90 7.98
N TYR A 93 -3.69 -10.28 9.12
CA TYR A 93 -4.03 -8.91 9.44
C TYR A 93 -3.02 -8.28 10.41
N PHE A 94 -3.11 -6.96 10.58
CA PHE A 94 -2.38 -6.24 11.62
C PHE A 94 -3.19 -6.26 12.91
N SER A 95 -2.59 -6.74 14.00
CA SER A 95 -3.20 -6.68 15.34
C SER A 95 -2.89 -5.36 16.06
N LYS A 96 -1.85 -4.64 15.62
CA LYS A 96 -1.52 -3.30 16.12
C LYS A 96 -0.90 -2.46 15.00
N ILE A 97 -1.34 -1.21 14.90
CA ILE A 97 -0.80 -0.17 14.02
C ILE A 97 -0.56 1.06 14.90
N ASP A 98 0.70 1.42 15.09
CA ASP A 98 1.08 2.52 15.98
C ASP A 98 1.94 3.52 15.22
N MET A 99 1.58 4.79 15.31
CA MET A 99 2.31 5.86 14.64
C MET A 99 2.58 6.99 15.60
N ARG A 100 3.85 7.39 15.69
CA ARG A 100 4.29 8.46 16.57
C ARG A 100 5.24 9.39 15.84
N ARG A 101 5.17 10.68 16.19
CA ARG A 101 6.18 11.66 15.79
C ARG A 101 7.51 11.30 16.44
N ILE A 102 8.61 11.54 15.74
CA ILE A 102 9.96 11.35 16.27
C ILE A 102 10.73 12.67 16.25
N SER A 103 11.78 12.73 17.05
CA SER A 103 12.67 13.88 17.18
C SER A 103 14.02 13.43 17.75
N GLY A 104 14.98 14.35 17.85
CA GLY A 104 16.31 14.08 18.42
C GLY A 104 17.07 13.01 17.63
N ASP A 105 17.84 12.18 18.33
CA ASP A 105 18.74 11.20 17.73
C ASP A 105 18.02 10.17 16.84
N GLU A 106 16.82 9.72 17.24
CA GLU A 106 16.03 8.79 16.42
C GLU A 106 15.66 9.41 15.06
N TYR A 107 15.30 10.69 15.05
CA TYR A 107 15.03 11.41 13.81
C TYR A 107 16.29 11.54 12.96
N GLU A 108 17.40 12.00 13.55
CA GLU A 108 18.64 12.23 12.80
C GLU A 108 19.21 10.93 12.21
N GLU A 109 19.11 9.81 12.92
CA GLU A 109 19.55 8.50 12.42
C GLU A 109 18.69 8.03 11.24
N ALA A 110 17.36 8.06 11.39
CA ALA A 110 16.44 7.66 10.32
C ALA A 110 16.57 8.58 9.10
N TYR A 111 16.67 9.89 9.33
CA TYR A 111 16.77 10.89 8.25
C TYR A 111 18.11 10.82 7.52
N LYS A 112 19.20 10.50 8.23
CA LYS A 112 20.50 10.20 7.60
C LYS A 112 20.43 8.97 6.69
N ALA A 113 19.75 7.91 7.12
CA ALA A 113 19.60 6.71 6.30
C ALA A 113 18.75 6.99 5.05
N PHE A 114 17.69 7.79 5.19
CA PHE A 114 16.87 8.27 4.08
C PHE A 114 17.69 9.05 3.04
N HIS A 115 18.53 9.99 3.48
CA HIS A 115 19.41 10.77 2.61
C HIS A 115 20.67 10.04 2.12
N ALA A 116 20.93 8.81 2.58
CA ALA A 116 21.99 8.01 1.96
C ALA A 116 21.65 7.66 0.49
N ALA A 117 20.37 7.70 0.13
CA ALA A 117 19.86 7.41 -1.21
C ALA A 117 19.44 8.65 -2.01
N LEU A 118 19.45 9.85 -1.41
CA LEU A 118 18.88 11.08 -1.97
C LEU A 118 19.77 12.29 -1.64
N ALA A 119 19.70 13.35 -2.45
CA ALA A 119 20.39 14.58 -2.12
C ALA A 119 19.70 15.28 -0.92
N PRO A 120 20.49 15.89 0.00
CA PRO A 120 19.94 16.52 1.19
C PRO A 120 19.09 17.75 0.85
N ASP A 121 17.88 17.80 1.42
CA ASP A 121 16.99 18.93 1.30
C ASP A 121 17.39 20.12 2.19
N LYS A 122 17.04 21.33 1.76
CA LYS A 122 17.25 22.56 2.55
C LYS A 122 16.29 22.68 3.74
N VAL A 123 15.15 22.00 3.70
CA VAL A 123 14.09 22.05 4.73
C VAL A 123 13.90 20.65 5.28
N LYS A 124 14.02 20.53 6.61
CA LYS A 124 13.79 19.27 7.31
C LYS A 124 12.28 19.00 7.45
N PRO A 125 11.78 17.82 7.03
CA PRO A 125 10.39 17.43 7.17
C PRO A 125 10.07 16.99 8.59
N ASP A 126 8.78 16.85 8.87
CA ASP A 126 8.31 16.17 10.07
C ASP A 126 8.56 14.67 9.97
N GLY A 127 9.20 14.10 10.98
CA GLY A 127 9.49 12.67 11.04
C GLY A 127 8.47 11.91 11.86
N TYR A 128 8.12 10.71 11.39
CA TYR A 128 7.24 9.79 12.09
C TYR A 128 7.77 8.37 11.99
N ARG A 129 7.50 7.58 13.03
CA ARG A 129 7.73 6.13 13.05
C ARG A 129 6.39 5.40 13.02
N LEU A 130 6.31 4.38 12.18
CA LEU A 130 5.22 3.43 12.10
C LEU A 130 5.72 2.08 12.62
N ASP A 131 5.13 1.58 13.70
CA ASP A 131 5.35 0.24 14.22
C ASP A 131 4.10 -0.61 13.96
N LEU A 132 4.26 -1.72 13.23
CA LEU A 132 3.20 -2.65 12.89
C LEU A 132 3.43 -3.99 13.59
N THR A 133 2.35 -4.63 14.03
CA THR A 133 2.39 -6.01 14.53
C THR A 133 1.33 -6.84 13.82
N SER A 134 1.73 -7.95 13.18
CA SER A 134 0.77 -8.88 12.56
C SER A 134 0.08 -9.76 13.60
N VAL A 135 -0.98 -10.46 13.19
CA VAL A 135 -1.60 -11.54 13.99
C VAL A 135 -0.59 -12.61 14.40
N SER A 136 0.38 -12.92 13.52
CA SER A 136 1.48 -13.86 13.77
C SER A 136 2.60 -13.28 14.64
N LYS A 137 2.37 -12.13 15.30
CA LYS A 137 3.30 -11.42 16.20
C LYS A 137 4.60 -10.95 15.55
N ARG A 138 4.69 -10.96 14.23
CA ARG A 138 5.81 -10.36 13.50
C ARG A 138 5.69 -8.84 13.54
N LYS A 139 6.83 -8.15 13.59
CA LYS A 139 6.90 -6.69 13.70
C LYS A 139 7.56 -6.08 12.47
N LEU A 140 7.02 -4.95 12.00
CA LEU A 140 7.66 -4.09 11.00
C LEU A 140 7.84 -2.70 11.58
N GLY A 141 8.97 -2.08 11.23
CA GLY A 141 9.23 -0.67 11.49
C GLY A 141 9.40 0.06 10.17
N LEU A 142 8.74 1.20 10.02
CA LEU A 142 8.97 2.13 8.92
C LEU A 142 9.11 3.55 9.47
N TYR A 143 9.84 4.38 8.76
CA TYR A 143 9.86 5.82 9.02
C TYR A 143 9.25 6.57 7.85
N PHE A 144 8.60 7.68 8.18
CA PHE A 144 7.97 8.58 7.25
C PHE A 144 8.41 10.01 7.48
N PHE A 145 8.59 10.74 6.39
CA PHE A 145 9.05 12.12 6.37
C PHE A 145 8.04 12.98 5.60
N ASP A 146 7.26 13.79 6.31
CA ASP A 146 6.17 14.59 5.75
C ASP A 146 6.63 16.03 5.45
N TYR A 147 6.55 16.40 4.17
CA TYR A 147 6.84 17.74 3.63
C TYR A 147 5.55 18.54 3.36
N GLY A 148 4.40 18.11 3.89
CA GLY A 148 3.10 18.74 3.72
C GLY A 148 2.37 18.26 2.48
N THR A 149 2.87 18.57 1.29
CA THR A 149 2.27 18.18 -0.02
C THR A 149 2.90 16.94 -0.63
N SER A 150 3.93 16.40 0.00
CA SER A 150 4.52 15.10 -0.34
C SER A 150 5.08 14.48 0.93
N ALA A 151 5.23 13.17 0.94
CA ALA A 151 5.93 12.48 2.00
C ALA A 151 6.83 11.40 1.41
N TRP A 152 7.72 10.89 2.25
CA TRP A 152 8.59 9.77 1.90
C TRP A 152 8.52 8.71 2.97
N GLY A 153 8.78 7.46 2.59
CA GLY A 153 8.85 6.32 3.48
C GLY A 153 10.16 5.55 3.30
N ILE A 154 10.62 4.90 4.37
CA ILE A 154 11.76 3.97 4.36
C ILE A 154 11.49 2.82 5.33
N TRP A 155 11.89 1.60 4.95
CA TRP A 155 11.75 0.41 5.80
C TRP A 155 12.92 0.32 6.78
N CYS A 156 12.59 0.15 8.06
CA CYS A 156 13.55 0.15 9.17
C CYS A 156 13.14 -0.81 10.30
N THR A 157 12.97 -2.10 10.00
CA THR A 157 12.56 -3.09 11.00
C THR A 157 13.63 -3.34 12.06
N THR A 158 14.87 -3.61 11.64
CA THR A 158 16.04 -3.76 12.54
C THR A 158 17.09 -2.69 12.27
N LYS A 159 17.28 -2.35 11.00
CA LYS A 159 18.08 -1.23 10.50
C LYS A 159 17.35 -0.65 9.30
N CYS A 160 17.60 0.63 9.03
CA CYS A 160 17.08 1.26 7.83
C CYS A 160 17.79 0.73 6.58
N GLU A 161 17.00 0.34 5.58
CA GLU A 161 17.50 -0.10 4.27
C GLU A 161 17.41 1.07 3.28
N PRO A 162 18.51 1.75 2.91
CA PRO A 162 18.44 2.93 2.04
C PRO A 162 17.84 2.65 0.66
N THR A 163 17.92 1.40 0.18
CA THR A 163 17.31 0.98 -1.09
C THR A 163 15.80 0.77 -1.01
N SER A 164 15.21 0.88 0.18
CA SER A 164 13.79 0.69 0.43
C SER A 164 12.99 2.00 0.45
N VAL A 165 13.61 3.12 0.08
CA VAL A 165 12.96 4.42 0.04
C VAL A 165 11.83 4.45 -0.98
N PHE A 166 10.73 5.12 -0.64
CA PHE A 166 9.60 5.35 -1.54
C PHE A 166 8.97 6.71 -1.33
N MET A 167 8.38 7.24 -2.39
CA MET A 167 7.66 8.51 -2.42
C MET A 167 6.19 8.29 -2.14
N LEU A 168 5.58 9.28 -1.49
CA LEU A 168 4.15 9.41 -1.30
C LEU A 168 3.73 10.75 -1.88
N LEU A 169 3.03 10.67 -3.01
CA LEU A 169 2.68 11.83 -3.82
C LEU A 169 1.20 12.10 -3.71
N ASP A 170 0.86 13.32 -3.29
CA ASP A 170 -0.49 13.86 -3.34
C ASP A 170 -0.79 14.26 -4.79
N MET A 171 -1.79 13.61 -5.39
CA MET A 171 -2.17 13.83 -6.79
C MET A 171 -3.05 15.07 -6.97
N ASP A 172 -3.65 15.57 -5.89
CA ASP A 172 -4.42 16.82 -5.89
C ASP A 172 -3.48 18.04 -5.82
N HIS A 173 -2.29 17.84 -5.25
CA HIS A 173 -1.24 18.85 -5.15
C HIS A 173 0.01 18.45 -5.93
N ARG A 174 -0.01 18.64 -7.25
CA ARG A 174 1.17 18.38 -8.11
C ARG A 174 2.42 19.03 -7.50
N PRO A 175 3.50 18.27 -7.24
CA PRO A 175 4.76 18.84 -6.78
C PRO A 175 5.23 19.87 -7.79
N LYS A 176 5.40 21.12 -7.37
CA LYS A 176 5.89 22.18 -8.26
C LYS A 176 7.33 21.90 -8.73
N THR A 177 8.09 21.08 -7.99
CA THR A 177 9.42 20.57 -8.37
C THR A 177 9.78 19.38 -7.46
N PRO A 178 10.37 18.28 -7.96
CA PRO A 178 10.96 17.24 -7.10
C PRO A 178 12.12 17.81 -6.28
N PRO A 179 12.42 17.28 -5.06
CA PRO A 179 13.69 17.56 -4.41
C PRO A 179 14.84 17.17 -5.35
N LYS A 180 15.81 18.08 -5.51
CA LYS A 180 16.97 17.90 -6.40
C LYS A 180 18.08 17.16 -5.68
#